data_AF-A0A2V5PDN6-F1
#
_entry.id   AF-A0A2V5PDN6-F1
#
_cell.length_a   1.000
_cell.length_b   1.000
_cell.length_c   1.000
_cell.angle_alpha   90.00
_cell.angle_beta   90.00
_cell.angle_gamma   90.00
#
_symmetry.space_group_name_H-M   'P 1'
#
loop_
_entity.id
_entity.type
_entity.pdbx_description
1 polymer ?
#
loop_
_entity_poly.entity_id
_entity_poly.type
_entity_poly.pdbx_seq_one_letter_code
_entity_poly.pdbx_strand_id
1 'polypeptide(L)'
;MLLLAAVIIHIYATIQLAIENRRARPEAYVDREYVKATFASRHMVMSGLIVLAFIIYHLAHFTVRVTDSRFGLLKTDPLGHYDVYSMMVYGFQNYYVSAFYVLGLFLLTLHLSHGSSSFFQSLGLNDKKLTPRLALGGRIFAWLLFIGYSSIPVAILLGVVKPAQQL
;
A
#
# COMPACT_ATOMS: atom_id res chain seq x y z
N MET A 1 -4.01 0.90 -15.06
CA MET A 1 -4.63 2.24 -15.23
C MET A 1 -5.78 2.49 -14.24
N LEU A 2 -6.75 1.57 -14.12
CA LEU A 2 -7.85 1.71 -13.15
C LEU A 2 -7.39 1.96 -11.71
N LEU A 3 -6.43 1.16 -11.21
CA LEU A 3 -5.93 1.31 -9.83
C LEU A 3 -5.25 2.65 -9.58
N LEU A 4 -4.50 3.17 -10.55
CA LEU A 4 -3.85 4.47 -10.43
C LEU A 4 -4.89 5.60 -10.36
N ALA A 5 -5.92 5.54 -11.21
CA ALA A 5 -7.03 6.49 -11.17
C ALA A 5 -7.78 6.42 -9.82
N ALA A 6 -8.05 5.21 -9.32
CA ALA A 6 -8.69 5.02 -8.01
C ALA A 6 -7.86 5.61 -6.86
N VAL A 7 -6.54 5.43 -6.87
CA VAL A 7 -5.62 6.03 -5.88
C VAL A 7 -5.65 7.56 -5.95
N ILE A 8 -5.62 8.15 -7.15
CA ILE A 8 -5.70 9.61 -7.32
C ILE A 8 -7.02 10.15 -6.77
N ILE A 9 -8.15 9.52 -7.13
CA ILE A 9 -9.47 9.90 -6.63
C ILE A 9 -9.54 9.77 -5.10
N HIS A 10 -8.98 8.70 -4.54
CA HIS A 10 -8.91 8.49 -3.09
C HIS A 10 -8.12 9.59 -2.38
N ILE A 11 -6.95 9.96 -2.90
CA ILE A 11 -6.13 11.05 -2.34
C ILE A 11 -6.88 12.38 -2.44
N TYR A 12 -7.50 12.66 -3.59
CA TYR A 12 -8.31 13.87 -3.75
C TYR A 12 -9.45 13.95 -2.73
N ALA A 13 -10.23 12.86 -2.58
CA ALA A 13 -11.34 12.79 -1.63
C ALA A 13 -10.88 12.97 -0.17
N THR A 14 -9.74 12.36 0.21
CA THR A 14 -9.20 12.51 1.57
C THR A 14 -8.69 13.92 1.85
N ILE A 15 -8.11 14.61 0.86
CA ILE A 15 -7.72 16.02 0.97
C ILE A 15 -8.96 16.92 1.10
N GLN A 16 -9.99 16.72 0.28
CA GLN A 16 -11.23 17.50 0.38
C GLN A 16 -11.86 17.33 1.77
N LEU A 17 -11.97 16.09 2.25
CA LEU A 17 -12.48 15.81 3.59
C LEU A 17 -11.64 16.47 4.69
N ALA A 18 -10.31 16.51 4.53
CA ALA A 18 -9.43 17.20 5.48
C ALA A 18 -9.64 18.72 5.48
N ILE A 19 -9.86 19.32 4.30
CA ILE A 19 -10.15 20.75 4.15
C ILE A 19 -11.52 21.08 4.74
N GLU A 20 -12.56 20.31 4.43
CA GLU A 20 -13.91 20.48 4.97
C GLU A 20 -13.92 20.35 6.50
N ASN A 21 -13.27 19.32 7.04
CA ASN A 21 -13.13 19.14 8.48
C ASN A 21 -12.41 20.31 9.16
N ARG A 22 -11.46 20.96 8.47
CA ARG A 22 -10.76 22.15 8.99
C ARG A 22 -11.61 23.41 8.88
N ARG A 23 -12.36 23.59 7.80
CA ARG A 23 -13.26 24.74 7.58
C ARG A 23 -14.47 24.70 8.51
N ALA A 24 -14.97 23.52 8.83
CA ALA A 24 -16.07 23.31 9.77
C ALA A 24 -15.68 23.60 11.24
N ARG A 25 -14.46 24.07 11.53
CA ARG A 25 -13.93 24.32 12.88
C ARG A 25 -13.36 25.75 13.03
N PRO A 26 -14.18 26.73 13.45
CA PRO A 26 -13.74 28.11 13.67
C PRO A 26 -12.92 28.33 14.96
N GLU A 27 -13.14 27.52 16.01
CA GLU A 27 -12.38 27.61 17.26
C GLU A 27 -11.47 26.39 17.46
N ALA A 28 -10.21 26.67 17.83
CA ALA A 28 -9.24 25.64 18.20
C ALA A 28 -9.61 25.06 19.58
N TYR A 29 -9.53 23.74 19.75
CA TYR A 29 -9.85 23.01 20.98
C TYR A 29 -9.19 23.66 22.22
N VAL A 30 -9.97 24.40 23.01
CA VAL A 30 -9.50 25.10 24.23
C VAL A 30 -9.28 24.12 25.38
N ASP A 31 -9.96 22.98 25.36
CA ASP A 31 -9.75 21.89 26.32
C ASP A 31 -9.43 20.60 25.58
N ARG A 32 -8.21 20.07 25.77
CA ARG A 32 -7.80 18.77 25.18
C ARG A 32 -8.46 17.62 25.93
N GLU A 33 -9.79 17.61 26.00
CA GLU A 33 -10.50 16.43 26.47
C GLU A 33 -10.32 15.32 25.41
N TYR A 34 -9.58 14.28 25.81
CA TYR A 34 -9.12 13.15 24.99
C TYR A 34 -10.25 12.22 24.51
N VAL A 35 -11.43 12.74 24.18
CA VAL A 35 -12.63 11.90 24.17
C VAL A 35 -12.84 11.13 22.86
N LYS A 36 -12.35 11.56 21.67
CA LYS A 36 -12.60 10.79 20.42
C LYS A 36 -11.57 10.86 19.27
N ALA A 37 -10.45 11.56 19.40
CA ALA A 37 -9.41 11.51 18.38
C ALA A 37 -8.48 10.30 18.65
N THR A 38 -8.95 9.10 18.30
CA THR A 38 -8.18 7.86 18.49
C THR A 38 -6.79 8.02 17.87
N PHE A 39 -5.76 7.50 18.53
CA PHE A 39 -4.37 7.48 18.04
C PHE A 39 -4.27 7.02 16.57
N ALA A 40 -5.19 6.13 16.16
CA ALA A 40 -5.41 5.68 14.78
C ALA A 40 -5.64 6.84 13.79
N SER A 41 -6.53 7.80 14.07
CA SER A 41 -6.83 8.90 13.14
C SER A 41 -5.65 9.84 12.93
N ARG A 42 -4.75 10.00 13.92
CA ARG A 42 -3.56 10.85 13.79
C ARG A 42 -2.50 10.21 12.88
N HIS A 43 -2.37 8.88 12.93
CA HIS A 43 -1.38 8.15 12.15
C HIS A 43 -1.90 7.78 10.74
N MET A 44 -3.20 7.88 10.47
CA MET A 44 -3.79 7.59 9.15
C MET A 44 -3.20 8.43 8.02
N VAL A 45 -3.08 9.75 8.20
CA VAL A 45 -2.49 10.64 7.16
C VAL A 45 -1.02 10.29 6.92
N MET A 46 -0.25 10.06 7.99
CA MET A 46 1.15 9.68 7.90
C MET A 46 1.33 8.33 7.19
N SER A 47 0.53 7.32 7.55
CA SER A 47 0.54 6.02 6.89
C SER A 47 0.22 6.13 5.39
N GLY A 48 -0.76 6.98 5.02
CA GLY A 48 -1.12 7.22 3.62
C GLY A 48 0.00 7.87 2.81
N LEU A 49 0.71 8.86 3.39
CA LEU A 49 1.86 9.48 2.74
C LEU A 49 3.01 8.49 2.53
N ILE A 50 3.27 7.62 3.50
CA ILE A 50 4.33 6.61 3.34
C ILE A 50 3.94 5.56 2.30
N VAL A 51 2.67 5.14 2.27
CA VAL A 51 2.14 4.25 1.21
C VAL A 51 2.25 4.92 -0.17
N LEU A 52 2.01 6.22 -0.28
CA LEU A 52 2.19 6.95 -1.54
C LEU A 52 3.65 6.91 -2.00
N ALA A 53 4.61 7.14 -1.11
CA ALA A 53 6.03 7.02 -1.43
C ALA A 53 6.39 5.58 -1.88
N PHE A 54 5.83 4.56 -1.22
CA PHE A 54 5.98 3.16 -1.63
C PHE A 54 5.44 2.92 -3.04
N ILE A 55 4.25 3.45 -3.37
CA ILE A 55 3.66 3.32 -4.72
C ILE A 55 4.54 3.99 -5.78
N ILE A 56 5.06 5.19 -5.51
CA ILE A 56 5.96 5.89 -6.44
C ILE A 56 7.20 5.05 -6.72
N TYR A 57 7.85 4.54 -5.68
CA TYR A 57 9.00 3.65 -5.85
C TYR A 57 8.63 2.37 -6.58
N HIS A 58 7.47 1.77 -6.27
CA HIS A 58 6.99 0.57 -6.94
C HIS A 58 6.81 0.76 -8.44
N LEU A 59 6.20 1.88 -8.86
CA LEU A 59 6.05 2.23 -10.26
C LEU A 59 7.40 2.52 -10.90
N ALA A 60 8.30 3.25 -10.22
CA ALA A 60 9.65 3.50 -10.72
C ALA A 60 10.44 2.20 -10.94
N HIS A 61 10.27 1.23 -10.04
CA HIS A 61 10.95 -0.06 -10.07
C HIS A 61 10.44 -0.95 -11.21
N PHE A 62 9.15 -1.32 -11.21
CA PHE A 62 8.65 -2.34 -12.14
C PHE A 62 7.95 -1.77 -13.39
N THR A 63 7.38 -0.57 -13.33
CA THR A 63 6.68 0.04 -14.48
C THR A 63 7.63 0.87 -15.34
N VAL A 64 8.37 1.80 -14.72
CA VAL A 64 9.29 2.70 -15.43
C VAL A 64 10.66 2.04 -15.62
N ARG A 65 11.07 1.15 -14.70
CA ARG A 65 12.28 0.31 -14.80
C ARG A 65 13.59 1.10 -14.75
N VAL A 66 13.62 2.13 -13.92
CA VAL A 66 14.78 3.04 -13.80
C VAL A 66 15.68 2.72 -12.61
N THR A 67 15.30 1.78 -11.75
CA THR A 67 16.00 1.52 -10.48
C THR A 67 16.96 0.35 -10.53
N ASP A 68 16.88 -0.52 -11.56
CA ASP A 68 17.76 -1.68 -11.73
C ASP A 68 18.23 -1.77 -13.18
N SER A 69 19.55 -1.65 -13.39
CA SER A 69 20.17 -1.70 -14.72
C SER A 69 20.02 -3.06 -15.39
N ARG A 70 19.84 -4.14 -14.62
CA ARG A 70 19.68 -5.50 -15.14
C ARG A 70 18.39 -5.67 -15.94
N PHE A 71 17.37 -4.85 -15.70
CA PHE A 71 16.09 -4.95 -16.41
C PHE A 71 16.22 -4.65 -17.90
N GLY A 72 17.19 -3.84 -18.30
CA GLY A 72 17.49 -3.57 -19.71
C GLY A 72 18.23 -4.71 -20.42
N LEU A 73 18.80 -5.66 -19.68
CA LEU A 73 19.54 -6.81 -20.23
C LEU A 73 18.61 -7.99 -20.54
N LEU A 74 17.40 -7.99 -19.98
CA LEU A 74 16.41 -9.04 -20.20
C LEU A 74 15.81 -8.93 -21.61
N LYS A 75 15.75 -10.06 -22.32
CA LYS A 75 15.15 -10.12 -23.65
C LYS A 75 13.64 -10.17 -23.54
N THR A 76 12.95 -9.43 -24.41
CA THR A 76 11.50 -9.51 -24.55
C THR A 76 11.08 -10.81 -25.22
N ASP A 77 9.84 -11.23 -24.97
CA ASP A 77 9.22 -12.34 -25.71
C ASP A 77 9.01 -11.96 -27.21
N PRO A 78 8.61 -12.91 -28.08
CA PRO A 78 8.36 -12.62 -29.49
C PRO A 78 7.26 -11.58 -29.76
N LEU A 79 6.40 -11.32 -28.78
CA LEU A 79 5.33 -10.32 -28.83
C LEU A 79 5.78 -8.95 -28.26
N GLY A 80 7.04 -8.83 -27.84
CA GLY A 80 7.60 -7.62 -27.27
C GLY A 80 7.27 -7.39 -25.79
N HIS A 81 6.74 -8.39 -25.08
CA HIS A 81 6.47 -8.29 -23.65
C HIS A 81 7.73 -8.48 -22.81
N TYR A 82 7.79 -7.74 -21.70
CA TYR A 82 8.88 -7.86 -20.74
C TYR A 82 8.72 -9.09 -19.85
N ASP A 83 9.85 -9.72 -19.50
CA ASP A 83 9.89 -10.81 -18.52
C ASP A 83 9.82 -10.24 -17.09
N VAL A 84 8.58 -9.91 -16.67
CA VAL A 84 8.29 -9.37 -15.33
C VAL A 84 8.70 -10.35 -14.23
N TYR A 85 8.64 -11.66 -14.49
CA TYR A 85 9.04 -12.67 -13.52
C TYR A 85 10.54 -12.59 -13.23
N SER A 86 11.39 -12.57 -14.26
CA SER A 86 12.83 -12.42 -14.05
C SER A 86 13.17 -11.06 -13.44
N MET A 87 12.51 -9.98 -13.86
CA MET A 87 12.67 -8.66 -13.23
C MET A 87 12.36 -8.71 -11.73
N MET A 88 11.27 -9.36 -11.34
CA MET A 88 10.89 -9.54 -9.93
C MET A 88 11.97 -10.28 -9.15
N VAL A 89 12.49 -11.39 -9.69
CA VAL A 89 13.54 -12.18 -9.03
C VAL A 89 14.82 -11.36 -8.88
N TYR A 90 15.30 -10.71 -9.94
CA TYR A 90 16.50 -9.88 -9.85
C TYR A 90 16.31 -8.70 -8.90
N GLY A 91 15.18 -7.99 -8.98
CA GLY A 91 14.90 -6.85 -8.12
C GLY A 91 14.91 -7.21 -6.63
N PHE A 92 14.31 -8.34 -6.27
CA PHE A 92 14.24 -8.79 -4.87
C PHE A 92 15.47 -9.56 -4.36
N GLN A 93 16.45 -9.88 -5.21
CA GLN A 93 17.76 -10.32 -4.73
C GLN A 93 18.51 -9.21 -3.98
N ASN A 94 18.18 -7.94 -4.24
CA ASN A 94 18.73 -6.83 -3.47
C ASN A 94 18.02 -6.74 -2.11
N TYR A 95 18.76 -6.98 -1.02
CA TYR A 95 18.23 -6.98 0.34
C TYR A 95 17.61 -5.63 0.74
N TYR A 96 18.14 -4.50 0.28
CA TYR A 96 17.58 -3.18 0.58
C TYR A 96 16.21 -3.00 -0.08
N VAL A 97 16.10 -3.43 -1.33
CA VAL A 97 14.84 -3.37 -2.09
C VAL A 97 13.81 -4.28 -1.43
N SER A 98 14.19 -5.51 -1.10
CA SER A 98 13.31 -6.46 -0.41
C SER A 98 12.85 -5.95 0.96
N ALA A 99 13.75 -5.40 1.78
CA ALA A 99 13.40 -4.80 3.06
C ALA A 99 12.45 -3.61 2.90
N PHE A 100 12.71 -2.73 1.92
CA PHE A 100 11.82 -1.61 1.59
C PHE A 100 10.42 -2.09 1.22
N TYR A 101 10.31 -3.15 0.41
CA TYR A 101 9.01 -3.71 0.02
C TYR A 101 8.27 -4.36 1.18
N VAL A 102 8.95 -5.14 2.04
CA VAL A 102 8.33 -5.73 3.22
C VAL A 102 7.83 -4.64 4.18
N LEU A 103 8.64 -3.60 4.41
CA LEU A 103 8.22 -2.46 5.22
C LEU A 103 7.04 -1.69 4.60
N GLY A 104 7.08 -1.47 3.28
CA GLY A 104 5.99 -0.82 2.53
C GLY A 104 4.69 -1.61 2.62
N LEU A 105 4.74 -2.93 2.46
CA LEU A 105 3.59 -3.83 2.60
C LEU A 105 3.06 -3.84 4.04
N PHE A 106 3.93 -3.79 5.04
CA PHE A 106 3.52 -3.70 6.45
C PHE A 106 2.75 -2.40 6.70
N LEU A 107 3.28 -1.26 6.25
CA LEU A 107 2.61 0.03 6.41
C LEU A 107 1.29 0.12 5.62
N LEU A 108 1.25 -0.46 4.42
CA LEU A 108 0.01 -0.62 3.65
C LEU A 108 -1.02 -1.45 4.42
N THR A 109 -0.58 -2.52 5.10
CA THR A 109 -1.44 -3.38 5.91
C THR A 109 -2.05 -2.63 7.09
N LEU A 110 -1.26 -1.79 7.77
CA LEU A 110 -1.78 -0.90 8.81
C LEU A 110 -2.78 0.09 8.23
N HIS A 111 -2.47 0.73 7.10
CA HIS A 111 -3.35 1.66 6.41
C HIS A 111 -4.70 1.02 6.04
N LEU A 112 -4.69 -0.17 5.45
CA LEU A 112 -5.89 -0.93 5.09
C LEU A 112 -6.67 -1.39 6.34
N SER A 113 -5.97 -1.89 7.36
CA SER A 113 -6.60 -2.34 8.61
C SER A 113 -7.39 -1.21 9.27
N HIS A 114 -6.81 -0.01 9.35
CA HIS A 114 -7.46 1.16 9.93
C HIS A 114 -8.52 1.79 9.02
N GLY A 115 -8.31 1.79 7.69
CA GLY A 115 -9.25 2.35 6.72
C GLY A 115 -10.48 1.48 6.44
N SER A 116 -10.41 0.18 6.73
CA SER A 116 -11.45 -0.80 6.42
C SER A 116 -12.84 -0.42 6.95
N SER A 117 -12.95 -0.01 8.22
CA SER A 117 -14.22 0.38 8.82
C SER A 117 -14.82 1.62 8.17
N SER A 118 -13.99 2.63 7.87
CA SER A 118 -14.43 3.86 7.25
C SER A 118 -14.90 3.62 5.81
N PHE A 119 -14.20 2.76 5.07
CA PHE A 119 -14.60 2.34 3.73
C PHE A 119 -16.00 1.73 3.71
N PHE A 120 -16.28 0.78 4.60
CA PHE A 120 -17.61 0.17 4.68
C PHE A 120 -18.69 1.14 5.15
N GLN A 121 -18.36 2.08 6.03
CA GLN A 121 -19.29 3.14 6.43
C GLN A 121 -19.64 4.07 5.26
N SER A 122 -18.67 4.44 4.41
CA SER A 122 -18.93 5.25 3.21
C SER A 122 -19.80 4.54 2.18
N LEU A 123 -19.82 3.20 2.17
CA LEU A 123 -20.73 2.40 1.34
C LEU A 123 -22.14 2.24 1.95
N GLY A 124 -22.39 2.83 3.12
CA GLY A 124 -23.69 2.72 3.83
C GLY A 124 -23.84 1.47 4.68
N LEU A 125 -22.80 0.62 4.80
CA LEU A 125 -22.80 -0.58 5.64
C LEU A 125 -22.47 -0.22 7.10
N ASN A 126 -23.29 0.66 7.69
CA ASN A 126 -23.07 1.23 9.01
C ASN A 126 -24.13 0.75 10.02
N ASP A 127 -23.97 -0.47 10.52
CA ASP A 127 -24.82 -1.03 11.59
C ASP A 127 -23.98 -1.39 12.83
N LYS A 128 -24.54 -1.21 14.03
CA LYS A 128 -23.82 -1.42 15.30
C LYS A 128 -23.26 -2.83 15.47
N LYS A 129 -23.89 -3.85 14.87
CA LYS A 129 -23.44 -5.26 14.92
C LYS A 129 -22.56 -5.61 13.72
N LEU A 130 -22.83 -5.03 12.56
CA LEU A 130 -22.11 -5.32 11.31
C LEU A 130 -20.74 -4.63 11.24
N THR A 131 -20.66 -3.36 11.62
CA THR A 131 -19.43 -2.54 11.58
C THR A 131 -18.22 -3.20 12.26
N PRO A 132 -18.30 -3.74 13.50
CA PRO A 132 -17.16 -4.41 14.12
C PRO A 132 -16.75 -5.71 13.40
N ARG A 133 -17.70 -6.45 12.82
CA ARG A 133 -17.42 -7.69 12.07
C ARG A 133 -16.71 -7.38 10.75
N LEU A 134 -17.19 -6.37 10.02
CA LEU A 134 -16.56 -5.91 8.77
C LEU A 134 -15.16 -5.35 9.02
N ALA A 135 -14.95 -4.60 10.11
CA ALA A 135 -13.64 -4.10 10.50
C ALA A 135 -12.66 -5.26 10.81
N LEU A 136 -13.11 -6.28 11.54
CA LEU A 136 -12.29 -7.46 11.81
C LEU A 136 -11.97 -8.24 10.52
N GLY A 137 -12.96 -8.46 9.66
CA GLY A 137 -12.76 -9.11 8.36
C GLY A 137 -11.78 -8.36 7.47
N GLY A 138 -11.90 -7.03 7.38
CA GLY A 138 -10.97 -6.18 6.65
C GLY A 138 -9.55 -6.23 7.21
N ARG A 139 -9.39 -6.27 8.53
CA ARG A 139 -8.08 -6.45 9.18
C ARG A 139 -7.47 -7.81 8.86
N ILE A 140 -8.23 -8.90 9.00
CA ILE A 140 -7.76 -10.26 8.67
C ILE A 140 -7.30 -10.30 7.20
N PHE A 141 -8.12 -9.77 6.30
CA PHE A 141 -7.79 -9.72 4.88
C PHE A 141 -6.51 -8.94 4.60
N ALA A 142 -6.32 -7.77 5.21
CA ALA A 142 -5.10 -6.98 5.06
C ALA A 142 -3.84 -7.77 5.50
N TRP A 143 -3.91 -8.47 6.63
CA TRP A 143 -2.80 -9.29 7.13
C TRP A 143 -2.53 -10.53 6.27
N LEU A 144 -3.57 -11.13 5.68
CA LEU A 144 -3.39 -12.21 4.70
C LEU A 144 -2.62 -11.73 3.46
N LEU A 145 -2.96 -10.53 2.95
CA LEU A 145 -2.21 -9.93 1.83
C LEU A 145 -0.76 -9.65 2.23
N PHE A 146 -0.51 -9.14 3.44
CA PHE A 146 0.85 -8.92 3.94
C PHE A 146 1.71 -10.18 3.88
N ILE A 147 1.20 -11.27 4.45
CA ILE A 147 1.90 -12.56 4.52
C ILE A 147 2.11 -13.10 3.10
N GLY A 148 1.07 -13.09 2.28
CA GLY A 148 1.12 -13.57 0.90
C GLY A 148 2.16 -12.83 0.07
N TYR A 149 2.10 -11.49 0.04
CA TYR A 149 3.03 -10.71 -0.79
C TYR A 149 4.44 -10.62 -0.20
N SER A 150 4.61 -10.63 1.11
CA SER A 150 5.95 -10.63 1.74
C SER A 150 6.66 -11.98 1.57
N SER A 151 5.92 -13.07 1.34
CA SER A 151 6.52 -14.37 1.06
C SER A 151 7.37 -14.38 -0.21
N ILE A 152 7.04 -13.53 -1.20
CA ILE A 152 7.74 -13.44 -2.49
C ILE A 152 9.20 -12.97 -2.32
N PRO A 153 9.49 -11.76 -1.80
CA PRO A 153 10.87 -11.32 -1.60
C PRO A 153 11.63 -12.25 -0.63
N VAL A 154 10.96 -12.79 0.39
CA VAL A 154 11.58 -13.75 1.32
C VAL A 154 12.01 -15.03 0.59
N ALA A 155 11.14 -15.62 -0.23
CA ALA A 155 11.48 -16.83 -0.99
C ALA A 155 12.60 -16.60 -2.01
N ILE A 156 12.67 -15.40 -2.60
CA ILE A 156 13.75 -14.99 -3.51
C ILE A 156 15.08 -14.84 -2.75
N LEU A 157 15.07 -14.15 -1.60
CA LEU A 157 16.27 -14.00 -0.77
C LEU A 157 16.81 -15.33 -0.23
N LEU A 158 15.91 -16.29 0.04
CA LEU A 158 16.27 -17.66 0.42
C LEU A 158 16.76 -18.52 -0.77
N GLY A 159 16.72 -18.00 -1.99
CA GLY A 159 17.17 -18.70 -3.19
C GLY A 159 16.23 -19.83 -3.66
N VAL A 160 15.02 -19.91 -3.12
CA VAL A 160 13.99 -20.88 -3.52
C VAL A 160 13.47 -20.58 -4.92
N VAL A 161 13.37 -19.29 -5.26
CA VAL A 161 12.87 -18.81 -6.55
C VAL A 161 14.04 -18.29 -7.40
N LYS A 162 14.12 -18.75 -8.66
CA LYS A 162 15.19 -18.40 -9.61
C LYS A 162 14.61 -17.69 -10.84
N PRO A 163 15.37 -16.78 -11.49
CA PRO A 163 14.89 -16.08 -12.66
C PRO A 163 14.73 -17.05 -13.83
N ALA A 164 13.76 -16.80 -14.71
CA ALA A 164 13.55 -17.62 -15.90
C ALA A 164 14.65 -17.37 -16.94
N GLN A 165 15.09 -16.11 -17.03
CA GLN A 165 16.21 -15.71 -17.87
C GLN A 165 17.44 -15.42 -17.01
N GLN A 166 18.51 -16.17 -17.27
CA GLN A 166 19.79 -15.97 -16.61
C GLN A 166 20.56 -14.84 -17.30
N LEU A 167 21.06 -13.90 -16.50
CA LEU A 167 21.93 -12.80 -16.90
C LEU A 167 23.39 -13.12 -16.56
#